data_AF-A0A2T1LVY5-F1
#
_entry.id   AF-A0A2T1LVY5-F1
#
_cell.length_a   1.000
_cell.length_b   1.000
_cell.length_c   1.000
_cell.angle_alpha   90.00
_cell.angle_beta   90.00
_cell.angle_gamma   90.00
#
_symmetry.space_group_name_H-M   'P 1'
#
loop_
_entity.id
_entity.type
_entity.pdbx_description
1 polymer ?
#
loop_
_entity_poly.entity_id
_entity_poly.type
_entity_poly.pdbx_seq_one_letter_code
_entity_poly.pdbx_strand_id
1 'polypeptide(L)'
;MSTQQQISLTIEEALKLLKEYSYIQVQTVEKEADQELLRQALLLVTSLTEYETLGVCADHVEQGFTALVNYLKALGYEIKLERDQLEEKQGAVYIKFNSQKMSYYIDSYTGSYRGVLISCQGENDTLVGTYGHFPLDLFD
;
A
#
# COMPACT_ATOMS: atom_id res chain seq x y z
N MET A 1 -20.92 11.48 -17.95
CA MET A 1 -21.02 10.01 -17.81
C MET A 1 -19.82 9.43 -18.54
N SER A 2 -18.72 9.23 -17.82
CA SER A 2 -17.46 8.79 -18.40
C SER A 2 -17.36 7.28 -18.25
N THR A 3 -17.33 6.59 -19.39
CA THR A 3 -17.19 5.15 -19.51
C THR A 3 -15.90 4.72 -18.83
N GLN A 4 -15.99 4.12 -17.63
CA GLN A 4 -14.88 3.41 -17.03
C GLN A 4 -14.56 2.24 -17.97
N GLN A 5 -13.46 2.33 -18.70
CA GLN A 5 -12.90 1.17 -19.37
C GLN A 5 -12.49 0.20 -18.27
N GLN A 6 -13.30 -0.84 -18.09
CA GLN A 6 -13.00 -1.92 -17.16
C GLN A 6 -11.83 -2.71 -17.75
N ILE A 7 -10.61 -2.31 -17.41
CA ILE A 7 -9.40 -3.05 -17.78
C ILE A 7 -9.52 -4.38 -17.03
N SER A 8 -9.79 -5.45 -17.77
CA SER A 8 -9.87 -6.80 -17.19
C SER A 8 -8.45 -7.35 -17.08
N LEU A 9 -7.73 -6.94 -16.03
CA LEU A 9 -6.43 -7.51 -15.67
C LEU A 9 -6.60 -8.98 -15.27
N THR A 10 -5.77 -9.87 -15.81
CA THR A 10 -5.59 -11.21 -15.25
C THR A 10 -4.74 -11.17 -13.99
N ILE A 11 -4.82 -12.21 -13.15
CA ILE A 11 -4.00 -12.33 -11.94
C ILE A 11 -2.49 -12.30 -12.29
N GLU A 12 -2.10 -12.97 -13.37
CA GLU A 12 -0.69 -13.00 -13.82
C GLU A 12 -0.19 -11.61 -14.23
N GLU A 13 -0.99 -10.86 -14.99
CA GLU A 13 -0.67 -9.48 -15.39
C GLU A 13 -0.60 -8.55 -14.19
N ALA A 14 -1.54 -8.66 -13.25
CA ALA A 14 -1.54 -7.87 -12.02
C ALA A 14 -0.27 -8.16 -11.20
N LEU A 15 0.05 -9.44 -10.96
CA LEU A 15 1.26 -9.82 -10.22
C LEU A 15 2.54 -9.36 -10.91
N LYS A 16 2.59 -9.43 -12.24
CA LYS A 16 3.73 -8.93 -13.02
C LYS A 16 3.90 -7.43 -12.81
N LEU A 17 2.82 -6.66 -12.94
CA LEU A 17 2.82 -5.22 -12.72
C LEU A 17 3.30 -4.87 -11.30
N LEU A 18 2.72 -5.51 -10.27
CA LEU A 18 3.12 -5.26 -8.88
C LEU A 18 4.60 -5.54 -8.62
N LYS A 19 5.16 -6.59 -9.25
CA LYS A 19 6.58 -6.95 -9.12
C LYS A 19 7.52 -5.97 -9.82
N GLU A 20 7.13 -5.42 -10.97
CA GLU A 20 7.93 -4.39 -11.68
C GLU A 20 8.11 -3.14 -10.80
N TYR A 21 7.08 -2.84 -10.00
CA TYR A 21 7.09 -1.73 -9.05
C TYR A 21 7.98 -2.01 -7.82
N SER A 22 8.30 -3.26 -7.51
CA SER A 22 9.02 -3.62 -6.29
C SER A 22 10.50 -3.22 -6.22
N TYR A 23 11.06 -2.66 -7.30
CA TYR A 23 12.49 -2.35 -7.42
C TYR A 23 12.85 -0.85 -7.44
N ILE A 24 11.85 0.03 -7.27
CA ILE A 24 12.04 1.47 -7.43
C ILE A 24 12.08 2.15 -6.04
N GLN A 25 13.15 2.93 -5.79
CA GLN A 25 13.40 3.55 -4.48
C GLN A 25 12.44 4.68 -4.11
N VAL A 26 12.03 5.47 -5.11
CA VAL A 26 11.05 6.55 -4.99
C VAL A 26 10.15 6.47 -6.22
N GLN A 27 8.88 6.18 -6.00
CA GLN A 27 7.93 6.08 -7.09
C GLN A 27 7.10 7.34 -7.20
N THR A 28 7.33 8.08 -8.27
CA THR A 28 6.37 9.05 -8.80
C THR A 28 5.70 8.40 -10.02
N VAL A 29 4.46 7.96 -9.87
CA VAL A 29 3.68 7.51 -11.04
C VAL A 29 3.16 8.75 -11.73
N GLU A 30 3.85 9.16 -12.80
CA GLU A 30 3.63 10.46 -13.47
C GLU A 30 2.34 10.50 -14.32
N LYS A 31 1.71 9.35 -14.58
CA LYS A 31 0.50 9.26 -15.40
C LYS A 31 -0.66 8.68 -14.60
N GLU A 32 -1.76 9.41 -14.57
CA GLU A 32 -3.06 8.98 -14.01
C GLU A 32 -3.51 7.59 -14.49
N ALA A 33 -3.29 7.28 -15.77
CA ALA A 33 -3.64 5.97 -16.34
C ALA A 33 -2.80 4.82 -15.74
N ASP A 34 -1.54 5.08 -15.41
CA ASP A 34 -0.64 4.09 -14.80
C ASP A 34 -0.99 3.89 -13.32
N GLN A 35 -1.44 4.96 -12.62
CA GLN A 35 -1.95 4.86 -11.26
C GLN A 35 -3.24 4.03 -11.20
N GLU A 36 -4.16 4.24 -12.13
CA GLU A 36 -5.41 3.49 -12.18
C GLU A 36 -5.17 1.99 -12.43
N LEU A 37 -4.25 1.66 -13.35
CA LEU A 37 -3.87 0.28 -13.59
C LEU A 37 -3.24 -0.36 -12.34
N LEU A 38 -2.37 0.37 -11.63
CA LEU A 38 -1.74 -0.09 -10.40
C LEU A 38 -2.76 -0.31 -9.27
N ARG A 39 -3.72 0.61 -9.11
CA ARG A 39 -4.84 0.46 -8.17
C ARG A 39 -5.63 -0.81 -8.46
N GLN A 40 -6.01 -1.04 -9.72
CA GLN A 40 -6.77 -2.23 -10.11
C GLN A 40 -5.99 -3.53 -9.88
N ALA A 41 -4.69 -3.54 -10.17
CA ALA A 41 -3.84 -4.71 -9.91
C ALA A 41 -3.72 -5.01 -8.41
N LEU A 42 -3.54 -3.97 -7.58
CA LEU A 42 -3.52 -4.13 -6.13
C LEU A 42 -4.83 -4.71 -5.59
N LEU A 43 -5.95 -4.07 -5.94
CA LEU A 43 -7.28 -4.51 -5.48
C LEU A 43 -7.59 -5.95 -5.91
N LEU A 44 -7.20 -6.34 -7.13
CA LEU A 44 -7.37 -7.71 -7.60
C LEU A 44 -6.56 -8.69 -6.75
N VAL A 45 -5.26 -8.45 -6.56
CA VAL A 45 -4.39 -9.36 -5.80
C VAL A 45 -4.83 -9.46 -4.35
N THR A 46 -5.16 -8.34 -3.71
CA THR A 46 -5.57 -8.33 -2.30
C THR A 46 -6.96 -8.91 -2.07
N SER A 47 -7.85 -8.85 -3.07
CA SER A 47 -9.17 -9.52 -2.97
C SER A 47 -9.09 -11.05 -2.91
N LEU A 48 -7.92 -11.62 -3.22
CA LEU A 48 -7.67 -13.06 -3.29
C LEU A 48 -6.73 -13.54 -2.17
N THR A 49 -6.31 -12.66 -1.28
CA THR A 49 -5.45 -12.97 -0.13
C THR A 49 -6.25 -12.96 1.16
N GLU A 50 -5.74 -13.62 2.19
CA GLU A 50 -6.45 -13.75 3.47
C GLU A 50 -6.26 -12.53 4.36
N TYR A 51 -5.04 -11.97 4.34
CA TYR A 51 -4.70 -10.77 5.06
C TYR A 51 -3.40 -10.16 4.52
N GLU A 52 -3.26 -8.85 4.72
CA GLU A 52 -2.06 -8.11 4.36
C GLU A 52 -1.37 -7.49 5.57
N THR A 53 -0.07 -7.32 5.46
CA THR A 53 0.70 -6.44 6.34
C THR A 53 1.24 -5.29 5.50
N LEU A 54 0.88 -4.06 5.87
CA LEU A 54 1.32 -2.85 5.21
C LEU A 54 2.51 -2.26 5.95
N GLY A 55 3.51 -1.78 5.21
CA GLY A 55 4.65 -1.03 5.73
C GLY A 55 4.78 0.31 5.01
N VAL A 56 4.63 1.42 5.71
CA VAL A 56 4.64 2.76 5.13
C VAL A 56 5.90 3.50 5.54
N CYS A 57 6.73 3.86 4.56
CA CYS A 57 7.91 4.70 4.74
C CYS A 57 7.56 6.14 4.28
N ALA A 58 7.53 7.09 5.21
CA ALA A 58 7.09 8.47 4.95
C ALA A 58 8.04 9.50 5.59
N ASP A 59 8.02 10.74 5.09
CA ASP A 59 8.87 11.82 5.62
C ASP A 59 8.40 12.34 6.97
N HIS A 60 7.14 12.14 7.31
CA HIS A 60 6.56 12.47 8.61
C HIS A 60 5.29 11.69 8.89
N VAL A 61 4.86 11.71 10.16
CA VAL A 61 3.76 10.87 10.66
C VAL A 61 2.43 11.14 9.94
N GLU A 62 2.05 12.41 9.77
CA GLU A 62 0.82 12.80 9.05
C GLU A 62 0.74 12.19 7.64
N GLN A 63 1.83 12.22 6.87
CA GLN A 63 1.89 11.66 5.52
C GLN A 63 1.73 10.13 5.57
N GLY A 64 2.46 9.47 6.47
CA GLY A 64 2.39 8.02 6.61
C GLY A 64 1.01 7.52 7.02
N PHE A 65 0.34 8.20 7.96
CA PHE A 65 -1.01 7.84 8.39
C PHE A 65 -2.05 8.11 7.30
N THR A 66 -1.93 9.22 6.56
CA THR A 66 -2.83 9.53 5.45
C THR A 66 -2.76 8.43 4.39
N ALA A 67 -1.55 8.07 3.97
CA ALA A 67 -1.32 6.96 3.05
C ALA A 67 -1.91 5.65 3.60
N LEU A 68 -1.59 5.29 4.85
CA LEU A 68 -2.09 4.06 5.47
C LEU A 68 -3.62 3.98 5.47
N VAL A 69 -4.30 5.07 5.84
CA VAL A 69 -5.77 5.11 5.88
C VAL A 69 -6.36 4.97 4.48
N ASN A 70 -5.82 5.68 3.49
CA ASN A 70 -6.33 5.65 2.13
C ASN A 70 -6.15 4.26 1.50
N TYR A 71 -4.98 3.65 1.69
CA TYR A 71 -4.74 2.25 1.28
C TYR A 71 -5.72 1.30 1.97
N LEU A 72 -5.82 1.32 3.29
CA LEU A 72 -6.69 0.38 4.02
C LEU A 72 -8.16 0.54 3.63
N LYS A 73 -8.62 1.78 3.47
CA LYS A 73 -9.98 2.07 2.98
C LYS A 73 -10.21 1.51 1.58
N ALA A 74 -9.26 1.67 0.66
CA ALA A 74 -9.36 1.11 -0.69
C ALA A 74 -9.40 -0.43 -0.69
N LEU A 75 -8.63 -1.06 0.20
CA LEU A 75 -8.62 -2.51 0.41
C LEU A 75 -9.87 -3.04 1.14
N GLY A 76 -10.79 -2.17 1.55
CA GLY A 76 -12.05 -2.55 2.21
C GLY A 76 -11.96 -2.68 3.74
N TYR A 77 -10.86 -2.23 4.36
CA TYR A 77 -10.72 -2.19 5.81
C TYR A 77 -11.29 -0.89 6.38
N GLU A 78 -12.29 -1.01 7.26
CA GLU A 78 -12.76 0.10 8.07
C GLU A 78 -11.97 0.17 9.38
N ILE A 79 -11.12 1.19 9.48
CA ILE A 79 -10.25 1.41 10.64
C ILE A 79 -10.42 2.84 11.17
N LYS A 80 -10.48 2.94 12.50
CA LYS A 80 -10.28 4.19 13.22
C LYS A 80 -8.92 4.11 13.90
N LEU A 81 -7.91 4.74 13.28
CA LEU A 81 -6.59 4.82 13.89
C LEU A 81 -6.62 5.91 14.97
N GLU A 82 -6.28 5.54 16.19
CA GLU A 82 -6.15 6.49 17.30
C GLU A 82 -4.89 7.33 17.09
N ARG A 83 -5.08 8.58 16.66
CA ARG A 83 -3.99 9.53 16.45
C ARG A 83 -3.34 10.02 17.74
N ASP A 84 -3.93 9.66 18.88
CA ASP A 84 -3.55 10.18 20.20
C ASP A 84 -2.18 9.65 20.68
N GLN A 85 -1.63 8.62 20.01
CA GLN A 85 -0.27 8.11 20.21
C GLN A 85 0.72 8.58 19.13
N LEU A 86 0.38 9.60 18.32
CA LEU A 86 1.38 10.38 17.59
C LEU A 86 2.21 11.15 18.61
N GLU A 87 3.09 10.46 19.34
CA GLU A 87 4.26 11.11 19.90
C GLU A 87 4.88 11.97 18.79
N GLU A 88 5.37 13.16 19.13
CA GLU A 88 5.99 14.15 18.24
C GLU A 88 7.28 13.60 17.59
N LYS A 89 7.19 12.47 16.88
CA LYS A 89 8.28 11.87 16.13
C LYS A 89 8.58 12.82 14.98
N GLN A 90 9.64 13.60 15.17
CA GLN A 90 10.17 14.46 14.13
C GLN A 90 10.98 13.63 13.14
N GLY A 91 10.78 13.94 11.85
CA GLY A 91 11.48 13.28 10.75
C GLY A 91 10.77 12.04 10.21
N ALA A 92 11.49 11.30 9.38
CA ALA A 92 10.94 10.17 8.64
C ALA A 92 10.56 9.01 9.55
N VAL A 93 9.48 8.32 9.17
CA VAL A 93 8.87 7.26 9.96
C VAL A 93 8.56 6.02 9.14
N TYR A 94 8.51 4.90 9.84
CA TYR A 94 8.03 3.62 9.34
C TYR A 94 6.80 3.20 10.14
N ILE A 95 5.67 3.01 9.47
CA ILE A 95 4.43 2.53 10.08
C ILE A 95 4.17 1.13 9.58
N LYS A 96 4.01 0.16 10.48
CA LYS A 96 3.63 -1.21 10.10
C LYS A 96 2.25 -1.52 10.64
N PHE A 97 1.33 -1.87 9.75
CA PHE A 97 -0.04 -2.29 10.07
C PHE A 97 -0.23 -3.75 9.68
N ASN A 98 -0.85 -4.54 10.57
CA ASN A 98 -1.21 -5.92 10.29
C ASN A 98 -2.75 -6.04 10.31
N SER A 99 -3.35 -6.35 9.16
CA SER A 99 -4.81 -6.42 9.01
C SER A 99 -5.44 -7.61 9.74
N GLN A 100 -4.70 -8.71 9.94
CA GLN A 100 -5.19 -9.85 10.72
C GLN A 100 -5.36 -9.50 12.20
N LYS A 101 -4.42 -8.75 12.77
CA LYS A 101 -4.43 -8.31 14.18
C LYS A 101 -5.12 -6.96 14.38
N MET A 102 -5.45 -6.27 13.29
CA MET A 102 -6.00 -4.90 13.27
C MET A 102 -5.20 -3.94 14.16
N SER A 103 -3.87 -4.02 14.08
CA SER A 103 -2.95 -3.28 14.94
C SER A 103 -1.80 -2.69 14.14
N TYR A 104 -1.27 -1.55 14.58
CA TYR A 104 -0.06 -0.96 14.03
C TYR A 104 0.97 -0.59 15.09
N TYR A 105 2.19 -0.33 14.65
CA TYR A 105 3.18 0.42 15.40
C TYR A 105 3.89 1.42 14.49
N ILE A 106 4.56 2.38 15.11
CA ILE A 106 5.35 3.42 14.44
C ILE A 106 6.77 3.48 14.98
N ASP A 107 7.74 3.54 14.08
CA ASP A 107 9.15 3.72 14.43
C ASP A 107 9.79 4.87 13.63
N SER A 108 10.92 5.39 14.14
CA SER A 108 11.75 6.31 13.34
C SER A 108 12.39 5.54 12.19
N TYR A 109 12.50 6.21 11.04
CA TYR A 109 12.99 5.57 9.82
C TYR A 109 14.16 6.35 9.23
N THR A 110 15.31 5.69 9.15
CA THR A 110 16.55 6.24 8.58
C THR A 110 16.80 5.79 7.15
N GLY A 111 15.93 4.93 6.61
CA GLY A 111 16.05 4.44 5.24
C GLY A 111 15.68 5.48 4.18
N SER A 112 16.12 5.22 2.96
CA SER A 112 15.92 6.11 1.82
C SER A 112 14.62 5.88 1.06
N TYR A 113 13.93 4.76 1.29
CA TYR A 113 12.70 4.44 0.57
C TYR A 113 11.54 5.32 1.03
N ARG A 114 10.61 5.62 0.12
CA ARG A 114 9.32 6.25 0.42
C ARG A 114 8.23 5.50 -0.33
N GLY A 115 7.09 5.31 0.34
CA GLY A 115 5.97 4.56 -0.20
C GLY A 115 5.46 3.46 0.71
N VAL A 116 4.57 2.64 0.15
CA VAL A 116 3.84 1.57 0.85
C VAL A 116 4.29 0.21 0.34
N LEU A 117 4.76 -0.63 1.24
CA LEU A 117 4.92 -2.07 1.03
C LEU A 117 3.65 -2.79 1.44
N ILE A 118 3.24 -3.78 0.66
CA ILE A 118 2.13 -4.66 1.00
C ILE A 118 2.63 -6.10 0.95
N SER A 119 2.62 -6.77 2.10
CA SER A 119 2.88 -8.20 2.21
C SER A 119 1.56 -8.94 2.25
N CYS A 120 1.27 -9.68 1.19
CA CYS A 120 0.09 -10.51 1.04
C CYS A 120 0.32 -11.91 1.60
N GLN A 121 -0.66 -12.44 2.32
CA GLN A 121 -0.58 -13.74 3.00
C GLN A 121 -1.83 -14.58 2.67
N GLY A 122 -1.68 -15.90 2.60
CA GLY A 122 -2.77 -16.85 2.38
C GLY A 122 -2.27 -18.20 1.88
N GLU A 123 -3.20 -19.10 1.54
CA GLU A 123 -2.86 -20.44 1.04
C GLU A 123 -2.31 -20.49 -0.40
N ASN A 124 -2.58 -19.48 -1.22
CA ASN A 124 -2.13 -19.46 -2.62
C ASN A 124 -0.72 -18.88 -2.74
N ASP A 125 0.29 -19.75 -2.81
CA ASP A 125 1.70 -19.42 -2.98
C ASP A 125 2.01 -18.45 -4.13
N THR A 126 1.16 -18.36 -5.15
CA THR A 126 1.35 -17.45 -6.29
C THR A 126 1.08 -15.98 -5.91
N LEU A 127 0.19 -15.76 -4.95
CA LEU A 127 -0.23 -14.44 -4.45
C LEU A 127 0.55 -14.03 -3.18
N VAL A 128 1.13 -15.00 -2.47
CA VAL A 128 1.95 -14.75 -1.29
C VAL A 128 3.24 -14.05 -1.71
N GLY A 129 3.49 -12.88 -1.12
CA GLY A 129 4.63 -12.06 -1.51
C GLY A 129 4.64 -10.71 -0.82
N THR A 130 5.72 -9.95 -1.05
CA THR A 130 5.79 -8.53 -0.65
C THR A 130 5.99 -7.71 -1.91
N TYR A 131 5.14 -6.69 -2.08
CA TYR A 131 5.12 -5.84 -3.25
C TYR A 131 5.28 -4.37 -2.85
N GLY A 132 5.86 -3.56 -3.75
CA GLY A 132 6.13 -2.14 -3.54
C GLY A 132 7.61 -1.82 -3.29
N HIS A 133 7.99 -0.58 -3.02
CA HIS A 133 7.15 0.47 -2.44
C HIS A 133 6.27 1.16 -3.48
N PHE A 134 4.96 1.16 -3.24
CA PHE A 134 3.97 1.89 -4.03
C PHE A 134 3.87 3.36 -3.60
N PRO A 135 3.37 4.27 -4.45
CA PRO A 135 3.23 5.69 -4.11
C PRO A 135 2.40 5.92 -2.84
N LEU A 136 2.79 6.88 -2.01
CA LEU A 136 2.07 7.20 -0.77
C LEU A 136 0.64 7.71 -1.04
N ASP A 137 0.44 8.34 -2.19
CA ASP A 137 -0.78 9.00 -2.66
C ASP A 137 -1.59 8.17 -3.68
N LEU A 138 -1.28 6.87 -3.83
CA LEU A 138 -1.89 6.02 -4.86
C LEU A 138 -3.43 5.97 -4.79
N PHE A 139 -4.00 6.12 -3.60
CA PHE A 139 -5.44 6.03 -3.31
C PHE A 139 -6.02 7.35 -2.75
N ASP A 140 -5.35 8.48 -2.97
CA ASP A 140 -5.80 9.81 -2.53
C ASP A 140 -6.96 10.37 -3.37
#